data_AF-A0A8S2KTH1-F1
#
_entry.id   AF-A0A8S2KTH1-F1
#
_cell.length_a   1.000
_cell.length_b   1.000
_cell.length_c   1.000
_cell.angle_alpha   90.00
_cell.angle_beta   90.00
_cell.angle_gamma   90.00
#
_symmetry.space_group_name_H-M   'P 1'
#
loop_
_entity.id
_entity.type
_entity.pdbx_description
1 polymer ?
#
loop_
_entity_poly.entity_id
_entity_poly.type
_entity_poly.pdbx_seq_one_letter_code
_entity_poly.pdbx_strand_id
1 'polypeptide(L)'
;NGSEIHELFVATDEWQPVKPGQQIPSGLHVRLDLQTGSREAKLLERDDNKAQQRSNNTQNDQDQKKFNHKEIREALSGINFTSDDVVKDENHDDIIRKKFRPYEELKKDFEEINMRIQTDQEILAELIEKLKKMSNDNDEENEHKKTILTDLEYYLHQYDNALTFSDLGGLTLVHKLFNSTNSDIRALTCLVLGAAWQGNPKVQIKAVEQGFIQSLLRLLSIEPIFTVKLRVIYALSTLLRHFPYAQIKFVKFGGIQSIINVVTQETNDSNKLRMRAISLMNDLITEKDLILSEKNDSQQREKVDQYNKIKLREQLIARGWCSVIGNHLNSNEHDIIEKTLLSMKTLISSCRKDFKSHLTPLNKLMIKYTDLQRDDIDTDGYFTKILDLLQTLTVDLYSDEL
;
A
#
# COMPACT_ATOMS: atom_id res chain seq x y z
N ASN A 1 -15.25 -54.63 15.86
CA ASN A 1 -15.10 -54.15 14.47
C ASN A 1 -14.64 -52.70 14.53
N GLY A 2 -13.43 -52.28 14.17
CA GLY A 2 -12.14 -52.89 13.88
C GLY A 2 -11.15 -51.72 14.01
N SER A 3 -10.06 -51.89 14.75
CA SER A 3 -9.04 -50.84 14.93
C SER A 3 -8.35 -50.59 13.58
N GLU A 4 -8.64 -49.47 12.93
CA GLU A 4 -7.94 -49.04 11.72
C GLU A 4 -6.48 -48.74 12.06
N ILE A 5 -5.60 -49.65 11.65
CA ILE A 5 -4.15 -49.42 11.65
C ILE A 5 -3.88 -48.47 10.50
N HIS A 6 -3.64 -47.19 10.81
CA HIS A 6 -3.17 -46.23 9.80
C HIS A 6 -1.74 -46.61 9.39
N GLU A 7 -1.57 -47.05 8.15
CA GLU A 7 -0.27 -47.37 7.58
C GLU A 7 0.60 -46.09 7.54
N LEU A 8 1.85 -46.18 8.01
CA LEU A 8 2.80 -45.06 7.97
C LEU A 8 3.41 -44.96 6.57
N PHE A 9 3.61 -43.74 6.09
CA PHE A 9 4.28 -43.50 4.81
C PHE A 9 5.80 -43.68 4.94
N VAL A 10 6.36 -44.61 4.15
CA VAL A 10 7.81 -44.87 4.06
C VAL A 10 8.36 -44.03 2.90
N ALA A 11 9.03 -42.92 3.22
CA ALA A 11 9.53 -42.00 2.22
C ALA A 11 10.86 -42.44 1.60
N THR A 12 11.02 -42.17 0.31
CA THR A 12 12.27 -42.30 -0.46
C THR A 12 12.80 -40.94 -0.90
N ASP A 13 13.98 -40.90 -1.53
CA ASP A 13 14.55 -39.68 -2.12
C ASP A 13 13.79 -39.20 -3.38
N GLU A 14 12.97 -40.06 -3.99
CA GLU A 14 12.08 -39.72 -5.10
C GLU A 14 10.64 -39.50 -4.63
N TRP A 15 9.87 -38.74 -5.41
CA TRP A 15 8.46 -38.45 -5.14
C TRP A 15 7.59 -39.69 -5.26
N GLN A 16 6.84 -40.00 -4.21
CA GLN A 16 5.89 -41.11 -4.20
C GLN A 16 4.49 -40.65 -3.79
N PRO A 17 3.43 -41.19 -4.42
CA PRO A 17 2.05 -40.83 -4.10
C PRO A 17 1.65 -41.36 -2.70
N VAL A 18 0.98 -40.51 -1.93
CA VAL A 18 0.47 -40.81 -0.60
C VAL A 18 -0.96 -41.35 -0.73
N LYS A 19 -1.23 -42.53 -0.18
CA LYS A 19 -2.57 -43.14 -0.23
C LYS A 19 -3.56 -42.40 0.68
N PRO A 20 -4.87 -42.38 0.35
CA PRO A 20 -5.90 -41.80 1.22
C PRO A 20 -5.92 -42.50 2.60
N GLY A 21 -5.73 -41.74 3.68
CA GLY A 21 -5.72 -42.25 5.06
C GLY A 21 -4.34 -42.68 5.60
N GLN A 22 -3.27 -42.55 4.80
CA GLN A 22 -1.89 -42.84 5.22
C GLN A 22 -1.30 -41.66 6.02
N GLN A 23 -0.62 -41.94 7.14
CA GLN A 23 0.02 -40.89 7.96
C GLN A 23 1.40 -40.54 7.41
N ILE A 24 1.67 -39.24 7.23
CA ILE A 24 2.97 -38.70 6.77
C ILE A 24 3.79 -38.26 7.99
N PRO A 25 4.96 -38.86 8.26
CA PRO A 25 5.87 -38.42 9.31
C PRO A 25 6.34 -36.96 9.11
N SER A 26 6.53 -36.23 10.21
CA SER A 26 7.07 -34.87 10.19
C SER A 26 8.51 -34.85 9.64
N GLY A 27 8.83 -33.89 8.77
CA GLY A 27 10.17 -33.76 8.18
C GLY A 27 10.30 -34.34 6.76
N LEU A 28 9.18 -34.56 6.06
CA LEU A 28 9.13 -34.90 4.65
C LEU A 28 8.70 -33.71 3.80
N HIS A 29 9.19 -33.63 2.56
CA HIS A 29 8.73 -32.65 1.58
C HIS A 29 7.44 -33.19 0.96
N VAL A 30 6.31 -32.49 1.13
CA VAL A 30 5.00 -32.88 0.62
C VAL A 30 4.54 -31.89 -0.44
N ARG A 31 4.01 -32.36 -1.57
CA ARG A 31 3.40 -31.53 -2.61
C ARG A 31 2.06 -32.10 -3.09
N LEU A 32 1.26 -31.25 -3.73
CA LEU A 32 0.04 -31.63 -4.43
C LEU A 32 0.27 -31.49 -5.93
N ASP A 33 0.11 -32.57 -6.68
CA ASP A 33 0.11 -32.52 -8.15
C ASP A 33 -1.20 -31.88 -8.63
N LEU A 34 -1.09 -30.73 -9.29
CA LEU A 34 -2.22 -29.92 -9.75
C LEU A 34 -2.91 -30.49 -11.00
N GLN A 35 -2.26 -31.40 -11.74
CA GLN A 35 -2.89 -32.08 -12.89
C GLN A 35 -3.70 -33.29 -12.45
N THR A 36 -3.22 -34.03 -11.45
CA THR A 36 -3.84 -35.30 -11.01
C THR A 36 -4.60 -35.20 -9.69
N GLY A 37 -4.42 -34.10 -8.94
CA GLY A 37 -5.02 -33.90 -7.62
C GLY A 37 -4.42 -34.80 -6.52
N SER A 38 -3.34 -35.54 -6.81
CA SER A 38 -2.74 -36.51 -5.89
C SER A 38 -1.69 -35.86 -4.98
N ARG A 39 -1.63 -36.29 -3.72
CA ARG A 39 -0.58 -35.85 -2.77
C ARG A 39 0.64 -36.74 -2.93
N GLU A 40 1.83 -36.16 -2.96
CA GLU A 40 3.10 -36.88 -3.05
C GLU A 40 4.06 -36.43 -1.94
N ALA A 41 4.94 -37.31 -1.47
CA ALA A 41 5.94 -36.99 -0.46
C ALA A 41 7.31 -37.63 -0.76
N LYS A 42 8.40 -36.95 -0.37
CA LYS A 42 9.79 -37.46 -0.44
C LYS A 42 10.65 -36.97 0.73
N LEU A 43 11.85 -37.54 0.90
CA LEU A 43 12.83 -37.09 1.89
C LEU A 43 13.33 -35.66 1.59
N LEU A 44 13.57 -34.88 2.64
CA LEU A 44 14.17 -33.55 2.57
C LEU A 44 15.68 -33.66 2.33
N GLU A 45 16.15 -33.18 1.18
CA GLU A 45 17.57 -33.04 0.90
C GLU A 45 18.20 -32.00 1.85
N ARG A 46 19.30 -32.37 2.50
CA ARG A 46 20.06 -31.45 3.37
C ARG A 46 20.93 -30.55 2.48
N ASP A 47 20.43 -29.35 2.20
CA ASP A 47 21.23 -28.27 1.61
C ASP A 47 22.15 -27.65 2.67
N ASP A 48 23.38 -28.15 2.79
CA ASP A 48 24.40 -27.66 3.73
C ASP A 48 24.90 -26.21 3.42
N ASN A 49 24.39 -25.57 2.37
CA ASN A 49 24.87 -24.26 1.89
C ASN A 49 23.99 -23.04 2.25
N LYS A 50 22.85 -23.21 2.95
CA LYS A 50 21.98 -22.07 3.33
C LYS A 50 22.12 -21.60 4.79
N ALA A 51 23.08 -22.15 5.55
CA ALA A 51 23.31 -21.78 6.94
C ALA A 51 24.31 -20.61 7.15
N GLN A 52 24.95 -20.09 6.10
CA GLN A 52 26.06 -19.12 6.24
C GLN A 52 25.70 -17.63 6.10
N GLN A 53 24.43 -17.24 5.93
CA GLN A 53 24.06 -15.82 5.77
C GLN A 53 23.19 -15.21 6.88
N ARG A 54 23.00 -15.88 8.02
CA ARG A 54 22.23 -15.32 9.16
C ARG A 54 22.93 -15.37 10.52
N SER A 55 24.24 -15.47 10.55
CA SER A 55 25.03 -15.46 11.80
C SER A 55 26.05 -14.33 11.84
N ASN A 56 25.57 -13.09 11.71
CA ASN A 56 26.26 -11.90 12.23
C ASN A 56 25.33 -11.23 13.24
N ASN A 57 25.14 -11.88 14.40
CA ASN A 57 24.83 -11.23 15.68
C ASN A 57 24.58 -12.29 16.75
N THR A 58 25.64 -12.86 17.30
CA THR A 58 25.86 -13.03 18.76
C THR A 58 27.19 -13.75 18.95
N GLN A 59 28.16 -13.04 19.49
CA GLN A 59 29.37 -13.64 20.06
C GLN A 59 29.06 -14.17 21.46
N ASN A 60 29.81 -15.24 21.82
CA ASN A 60 30.00 -15.88 23.13
C ASN A 60 29.15 -17.13 23.37
N ASP A 61 29.71 -18.31 23.07
CA ASP A 61 30.36 -19.12 24.11
C ASP A 61 31.21 -20.25 23.51
N GLN A 62 32.25 -20.62 24.23
CA GLN A 62 33.32 -21.53 23.83
C GLN A 62 32.89 -23.01 23.79
N ASP A 63 33.64 -23.78 22.99
CA ASP A 63 33.82 -25.23 23.05
C ASP A 63 32.63 -26.15 22.75
N GLN A 64 32.43 -26.46 21.47
CA GLN A 64 31.94 -27.78 21.08
C GLN A 64 32.80 -28.36 19.95
N LYS A 65 33.62 -29.36 20.31
CA LYS A 65 34.23 -30.28 19.34
C LYS A 65 33.11 -30.89 18.51
N LYS A 66 33.06 -30.56 17.21
CA LYS A 66 32.17 -31.22 16.25
C LYS A 66 32.67 -32.63 15.99
N PHE A 67 32.05 -33.63 16.63
CA PHE A 67 32.30 -35.02 16.29
C PHE A 67 31.71 -35.36 14.92
N ASN A 68 32.48 -36.06 14.10
CA ASN A 68 32.01 -36.47 12.77
C ASN A 68 31.12 -37.72 12.90
N HIS A 69 30.12 -37.85 12.03
CA HIS A 69 29.12 -38.93 12.03
C HIS A 69 29.75 -40.35 11.99
N LYS A 70 30.99 -40.48 11.47
CA LYS A 70 31.75 -41.73 11.52
C LYS A 70 32.25 -42.09 12.92
N GLU A 71 32.73 -41.13 13.69
CA GLU A 71 33.26 -41.34 15.04
C GLU A 71 32.15 -41.74 16.01
N ILE A 72 30.97 -41.13 15.87
CA ILE A 72 29.77 -41.47 16.63
C ILE A 72 29.32 -42.90 16.30
N ARG A 73 29.40 -43.31 15.03
CA ARG A 73 29.00 -44.64 14.59
C ARG A 73 29.97 -45.73 15.06
N GLU A 74 31.28 -45.44 15.08
CA GLU A 74 32.30 -46.33 15.66
C GLU A 74 32.11 -46.47 17.18
N ALA A 75 31.86 -45.37 17.89
CA ALA A 75 31.60 -45.38 19.33
C ALA A 75 30.32 -46.14 19.72
N LEU A 76 29.28 -46.08 18.87
CA LEU A 76 28.03 -46.82 19.06
C LEU A 76 28.13 -48.30 18.65
N SER A 77 29.08 -48.66 17.79
CA SER A 77 29.24 -50.05 17.31
C SER A 77 29.79 -51.02 18.36
N GLY A 78 30.40 -50.49 19.43
CA GLY A 78 30.91 -51.27 20.56
C GLY A 78 29.88 -51.52 21.68
N ILE A 79 28.67 -50.97 21.57
CA ILE A 79 27.65 -51.08 22.62
C ILE A 79 26.62 -52.12 22.20
N ASN A 80 26.84 -53.38 22.59
CA ASN A 80 25.82 -54.41 22.49
C ASN A 80 24.75 -54.16 23.55
N PHE A 81 23.64 -53.54 23.16
CA PHE A 81 22.44 -53.49 24.01
C PHE A 81 21.76 -54.86 24.00
N THR A 82 22.05 -55.68 25.02
CA THR A 82 21.17 -56.78 25.39
C THR A 82 19.97 -56.22 26.14
N SER A 83 18.76 -56.71 25.84
CA SER A 83 17.48 -56.21 26.38
C SER A 83 17.28 -56.39 27.91
N ASP A 84 18.33 -56.77 28.65
CA ASP A 84 18.32 -56.97 30.11
C ASP A 84 18.95 -55.81 30.91
N ASP A 85 19.52 -54.78 30.27
CA ASP A 85 20.17 -53.65 30.98
C ASP A 85 19.35 -52.34 31.00
N VAL A 86 18.02 -52.41 30.91
CA VAL A 86 17.17 -51.24 31.22
C VAL A 86 16.99 -51.16 32.74
N VAL A 87 18.01 -50.65 33.42
CA VAL A 87 17.80 -50.07 34.75
C VAL A 87 16.90 -48.85 34.55
N LYS A 88 15.64 -48.94 35.00
CA LYS A 88 14.77 -47.77 35.15
C LYS A 88 15.38 -46.87 36.21
N ASP A 89 16.27 -45.97 35.80
CA ASP A 89 16.78 -44.93 36.68
C ASP A 89 15.70 -43.86 36.81
N GLU A 90 14.92 -43.94 37.90
CA GLU A 90 13.83 -43.00 38.23
C GLU A 90 14.29 -41.54 38.20
N ASN A 91 15.60 -41.29 38.33
CA ASN A 91 16.17 -39.95 38.26
C ASN A 91 16.20 -39.34 36.85
N HIS A 92 16.20 -40.12 35.76
CA HIS A 92 16.35 -39.56 34.41
C HIS A 92 15.08 -38.82 33.95
N ASP A 93 13.91 -39.39 34.22
CA ASP A 93 12.62 -38.77 33.92
C ASP A 93 12.38 -37.51 34.78
N ASP A 94 12.83 -37.52 36.03
CA ASP A 94 12.76 -36.35 36.93
C ASP A 94 13.69 -35.22 36.49
N ILE A 95 14.86 -35.53 35.94
CA ILE A 95 15.78 -34.52 35.38
C ILE A 95 15.17 -33.89 34.11
N ILE A 96 14.48 -34.67 33.27
CA ILE A 96 13.81 -34.15 32.07
C ILE A 96 12.60 -33.29 32.47
N ARG A 97 11.78 -33.71 33.44
CA ARG A 97 10.67 -32.92 33.98
C ARG A 97 11.11 -31.61 34.62
N LYS A 98 12.32 -31.55 35.20
CA LYS A 98 12.89 -30.30 35.73
C LYS A 98 13.43 -29.36 34.64
N LYS A 99 13.74 -29.86 33.44
CA LYS A 99 14.27 -29.06 32.32
C LYS A 99 13.18 -28.40 31.46
N PHE A 100 11.96 -28.92 31.47
CA PHE A 100 10.86 -28.42 30.65
C PHE A 100 9.68 -27.99 31.52
N ARG A 101 9.07 -26.85 31.17
CA ARG A 101 7.84 -26.40 31.84
C ARG A 101 6.72 -27.42 31.64
N PRO A 102 5.85 -27.64 32.66
CA PRO A 102 4.70 -28.52 32.54
C PRO A 102 3.81 -28.13 31.36
N TYR A 103 3.30 -29.12 30.63
CA TYR A 103 2.41 -28.90 29.48
C TYR A 103 1.16 -28.10 29.85
N GLU A 104 0.61 -28.32 31.05
CA GLU A 104 -0.56 -27.57 31.55
C GLU A 104 -0.27 -26.09 31.80
N GLU A 105 0.95 -25.76 32.26
CA GLU A 105 1.40 -24.38 32.47
C GLU A 105 1.57 -23.68 31.12
N LEU A 106 2.22 -24.34 30.14
CA LEU A 106 2.35 -23.82 28.79
C LEU A 106 1.00 -23.64 28.07
N LYS A 107 0.05 -24.56 28.30
CA LYS A 107 -1.31 -24.48 27.76
C LYS A 107 -2.06 -23.29 28.37
N LYS A 108 -1.93 -23.08 29.67
CA LYS A 108 -2.53 -21.95 30.38
C LYS A 108 -1.92 -20.61 29.93
N ASP A 109 -0.60 -20.53 29.83
CA ASP A 109 0.10 -19.35 29.31
C ASP A 109 -0.33 -19.03 27.87
N PHE A 110 -0.47 -20.07 27.03
CA PHE A 110 -0.95 -19.92 25.66
C PHE A 110 -2.41 -19.45 25.61
N GLU A 111 -3.29 -19.99 26.45
CA GLU A 111 -4.68 -19.53 26.58
C GLU A 111 -4.76 -18.07 27.07
N GLU A 112 -3.94 -17.68 28.04
CA GLU A 112 -3.86 -16.29 28.54
C GLU A 112 -3.32 -15.31 27.48
N ILE A 113 -2.36 -15.74 26.65
CA ILE A 113 -1.86 -14.95 25.52
C ILE A 113 -2.92 -14.84 24.42
N ASN A 114 -3.58 -15.94 24.06
CA ASN A 114 -4.59 -15.98 23.01
C ASN A 114 -5.84 -15.16 23.37
N MET A 115 -6.20 -15.07 24.66
CA MET A 115 -7.27 -14.18 25.15
C MET A 115 -6.97 -12.69 24.98
N ARG A 116 -5.72 -12.29 24.75
CA ARG A 116 -5.33 -10.87 24.58
C ARG A 116 -5.14 -10.47 23.11
N ILE A 117 -5.18 -11.43 22.19
CA ILE A 117 -5.01 -11.15 20.76
C ILE A 117 -6.40 -10.84 20.20
N GLN A 118 -6.75 -9.55 20.16
CA GLN A 118 -7.89 -9.09 19.38
C GLN A 118 -7.54 -9.15 17.89
N THR A 119 -8.49 -9.59 17.08
CA THR A 119 -8.34 -9.49 15.62
C THR A 119 -8.56 -8.06 15.16
N ASP A 120 -7.96 -7.68 14.03
CA ASP A 120 -8.18 -6.34 13.44
C ASP A 120 -9.67 -6.05 13.20
N GLN A 121 -10.47 -7.06 12.85
CA GLN A 121 -11.91 -6.91 12.67
C GLN A 121 -12.64 -6.56 13.98
N GLU A 122 -12.25 -7.18 15.10
CA GLU A 122 -12.81 -6.88 16.42
C GLU A 122 -12.40 -5.47 16.88
N ILE A 123 -11.13 -5.09 16.67
CA ILE A 123 -10.63 -3.75 16.98
C ILE A 123 -11.39 -2.70 16.17
N LEU A 124 -11.56 -2.91 14.86
CA LEU A 124 -12.34 -2.02 13.99
C LEU A 124 -13.80 -1.88 14.46
N ALA A 125 -14.46 -2.99 14.81
CA ALA A 125 -15.82 -2.96 15.31
C ALA A 125 -15.92 -2.15 16.62
N GLU A 126 -14.95 -2.33 17.53
CA GLU A 126 -14.88 -1.59 18.78
C GLU A 126 -14.67 -0.08 18.55
N LEU A 127 -13.75 0.30 17.65
CA LEU A 127 -13.48 1.69 17.28
C LEU A 127 -14.71 2.36 16.66
N ILE A 128 -15.42 1.68 15.74
CA ILE A 128 -16.65 2.18 15.12
C ILE A 128 -17.74 2.39 16.18
N GLU A 129 -17.94 1.43 17.08
CA GLU A 129 -18.97 1.54 18.12
C GLU A 129 -18.63 2.62 19.17
N LYS A 130 -17.35 2.79 19.52
CA LYS A 130 -16.89 3.92 20.35
C LYS A 130 -17.18 5.26 19.66
N LEU A 131 -16.81 5.40 18.39
CA LEU A 131 -17.04 6.62 17.62
C LEU A 131 -18.52 6.95 17.47
N LYS A 132 -19.38 5.94 17.34
CA LYS A 132 -20.84 6.10 17.22
C LYS A 132 -21.50 6.60 18.50
N LYS A 133 -20.95 6.27 19.66
CA LYS A 133 -21.45 6.73 20.97
C LYS A 133 -21.05 8.19 21.27
N MET A 134 -20.09 8.71 20.52
CA MET A 134 -19.60 10.09 20.66
C MET A 134 -20.50 11.06 19.87
N SER A 135 -21.32 11.83 20.59
CA SER A 135 -22.26 12.82 20.01
C SER A 135 -21.96 14.28 20.40
N ASN A 136 -21.09 14.55 21.36
CA ASN A 136 -20.84 15.92 21.82
C ASN A 136 -19.60 16.51 21.14
N ASP A 137 -19.64 17.82 20.87
CA ASP A 137 -18.51 18.57 20.33
C ASP A 137 -17.80 19.35 21.45
N ASN A 138 -17.48 18.68 22.55
CA ASN A 138 -16.61 19.23 23.61
C ASN A 138 -15.15 18.82 23.38
N ASP A 139 -14.21 19.52 24.02
CA ASP A 139 -12.78 19.32 23.77
C ASP A 139 -12.29 17.91 24.13
N GLU A 140 -12.76 17.35 25.25
CA GLU A 140 -12.38 16.01 25.69
C GLU A 140 -12.82 14.94 24.68
N GLU A 141 -14.08 14.98 24.23
CA GLU A 141 -14.61 14.03 23.26
C GLU A 141 -13.98 14.23 21.88
N ASN A 142 -13.64 15.47 21.51
CA ASN A 142 -12.92 15.74 20.28
C ASN A 142 -11.52 15.11 20.27
N GLU A 143 -10.77 15.14 21.37
CA GLU A 143 -9.49 14.44 21.48
C GLU A 143 -9.65 12.92 21.35
N HIS A 144 -10.68 12.35 21.97
CA HIS A 144 -10.98 10.93 21.81
C HIS A 144 -11.37 10.56 20.36
N LYS A 145 -12.19 11.39 19.69
CA LYS A 145 -12.50 11.23 18.26
C LYS A 145 -11.22 11.27 17.42
N LYS A 146 -10.30 12.20 17.69
CA LYS A 146 -9.02 12.30 16.96
C LYS A 146 -8.18 11.03 17.12
N THR A 147 -8.08 10.48 18.33
CA THR A 147 -7.39 9.21 18.59
C THR A 147 -8.03 8.07 17.79
N ILE A 148 -9.34 7.90 17.89
CA ILE A 148 -10.05 6.83 17.15
C ILE A 148 -9.88 6.98 15.64
N LEU A 149 -9.98 8.19 15.10
CA LEU A 149 -9.78 8.41 13.67
C LEU A 149 -8.33 8.12 13.24
N THR A 150 -7.35 8.39 14.09
CA THR A 150 -5.94 8.06 13.83
C THR A 150 -5.74 6.55 13.82
N ASP A 151 -6.32 5.84 14.78
CA ASP A 151 -6.25 4.37 14.84
C ASP A 151 -6.95 3.74 13.63
N LEU A 152 -8.15 4.22 13.29
CA LEU A 152 -8.86 3.78 12.09
C LEU A 152 -8.01 4.01 10.83
N GLU A 153 -7.41 5.18 10.65
CA GLU A 153 -6.55 5.48 9.50
C GLU A 153 -5.41 4.46 9.37
N TYR A 154 -4.77 4.08 10.46
CA TYR A 154 -3.72 3.07 10.49
C TYR A 154 -4.20 1.70 9.99
N TYR A 155 -5.31 1.18 10.56
CA TYR A 155 -5.83 -0.14 10.21
C TYR A 155 -6.35 -0.23 8.78
N LEU A 156 -6.91 0.87 8.25
CA LEU A 156 -7.60 0.89 6.95
C LEU A 156 -6.68 0.87 5.74
N HIS A 157 -5.36 0.98 5.92
CA HIS A 157 -4.39 0.70 4.84
C HIS A 157 -4.41 -0.77 4.42
N GLN A 158 -4.87 -1.68 5.28
CA GLN A 158 -5.04 -3.08 4.92
C GLN A 158 -6.37 -3.29 4.15
N TYR A 159 -6.29 -4.03 3.05
CA TYR A 159 -7.39 -4.22 2.12
C TYR A 159 -8.65 -4.82 2.77
N ASP A 160 -8.50 -5.88 3.57
CA ASP A 160 -9.61 -6.58 4.22
C ASP A 160 -10.23 -5.77 5.37
N ASN A 161 -9.40 -5.00 6.08
CA ASN A 161 -9.83 -4.08 7.12
C ASN A 161 -10.70 -2.96 6.54
N ALA A 162 -10.30 -2.38 5.41
CA ALA A 162 -11.09 -1.38 4.70
C ALA A 162 -12.46 -1.92 4.23
N LEU A 163 -12.51 -3.17 3.78
CA LEU A 163 -13.77 -3.84 3.44
C LEU A 163 -14.65 -4.02 4.67
N THR A 164 -14.10 -4.58 5.75
CA THR A 164 -14.81 -4.81 7.00
C THR A 164 -15.37 -3.50 7.56
N PHE A 165 -14.55 -2.45 7.63
CA PHE A 165 -14.98 -1.11 8.03
C PHE A 165 -16.13 -0.58 7.16
N SER A 166 -16.06 -0.80 5.84
CA SER A 166 -17.14 -0.41 4.94
C SER A 166 -18.42 -1.22 5.16
N ASP A 167 -18.31 -2.52 5.45
CA ASP A 167 -19.44 -3.43 5.71
C ASP A 167 -20.12 -3.11 7.05
N LEU A 168 -19.34 -2.70 8.05
CA LEU A 168 -19.82 -2.23 9.36
C LEU A 168 -20.44 -0.82 9.32
N GLY A 169 -20.59 -0.21 8.13
CA GLY A 169 -21.18 1.13 7.97
C GLY A 169 -20.25 2.28 8.37
N GLY A 170 -18.95 2.01 8.52
CA GLY A 170 -17.95 2.99 8.93
C GLY A 170 -17.87 4.20 8.00
N LEU A 171 -18.03 4.00 6.69
CA LEU A 171 -18.06 5.10 5.71
C LEU A 171 -19.15 6.13 6.05
N THR A 172 -20.39 5.67 6.26
CA THR A 172 -21.52 6.56 6.55
C THR A 172 -21.37 7.24 7.91
N LEU A 173 -20.78 6.57 8.89
CA LEU A 173 -20.48 7.16 10.19
C LEU A 173 -19.47 8.31 10.06
N VAL A 174 -18.34 8.05 9.42
CA VAL A 174 -17.25 9.01 9.23
C VAL A 174 -17.67 10.16 8.31
N HIS A 175 -18.55 9.93 7.33
CA HIS A 175 -19.10 11.00 6.47
C HIS A 175 -19.75 12.14 7.26
N LYS A 176 -20.42 11.84 8.38
CA LYS A 176 -21.05 12.86 9.24
C LYS A 176 -20.04 13.84 9.82
N LEU A 177 -18.79 13.40 10.02
CA LEU A 177 -17.72 14.18 10.63
C LEU A 177 -17.17 15.25 9.69
N PHE A 178 -17.53 15.26 8.40
CA PHE A 178 -17.28 16.41 7.52
C PHE A 178 -17.91 17.71 8.02
N ASN A 179 -18.97 17.61 8.83
CA ASN A 179 -19.65 18.77 9.41
C ASN A 179 -19.17 19.09 10.84
N SER A 180 -18.12 18.42 11.35
CA SER A 180 -17.56 18.74 12.66
C SER A 180 -17.05 20.18 12.67
N THR A 181 -17.26 20.88 13.78
CA THR A 181 -16.71 22.23 14.02
C THR A 181 -15.19 22.21 14.11
N ASN A 182 -14.60 21.08 14.52
CA ASN A 182 -13.16 20.89 14.66
C ASN A 182 -12.48 20.56 13.32
N SER A 183 -11.54 21.40 12.88
CA SER A 183 -10.82 21.22 11.61
C SER A 183 -9.94 19.97 11.57
N ASP A 184 -9.35 19.57 12.70
CA ASP A 184 -8.50 18.39 12.75
C ASP A 184 -9.34 17.12 12.56
N ILE A 185 -10.54 17.08 13.14
CA ILE A 185 -11.51 15.99 12.91
C ILE A 185 -11.87 15.92 11.44
N ARG A 186 -12.20 17.06 10.78
CA ARG A 186 -12.47 17.08 9.34
C ARG A 186 -11.27 16.59 8.51
N ALA A 187 -10.06 16.97 8.90
CA ALA A 187 -8.82 16.54 8.24
C ALA A 187 -8.57 15.02 8.40
N LEU A 188 -8.68 14.50 9.62
CA LEU A 188 -8.52 13.07 9.94
C LEU A 188 -9.61 12.23 9.28
N THR A 189 -10.84 12.73 9.22
CA THR A 189 -11.95 12.11 8.49
C THR A 189 -11.57 11.87 7.02
N CYS A 190 -10.97 12.88 6.36
CA CYS A 190 -10.50 12.72 4.98
C CYS A 190 -9.33 11.71 4.87
N LEU A 191 -8.48 11.60 5.89
CA LEU A 191 -7.40 10.62 5.92
C LEU A 191 -7.92 9.18 6.04
N VAL A 192 -8.82 8.93 7.00
CA VAL A 192 -9.51 7.65 7.21
C VAL A 192 -10.18 7.18 5.92
N LEU A 193 -10.94 8.07 5.28
CA LEU A 193 -11.58 7.76 4.00
C LEU A 193 -10.55 7.49 2.90
N GLY A 194 -9.48 8.29 2.85
CA GLY A 194 -8.42 8.13 1.88
C GLY A 194 -7.73 6.76 1.98
N ALA A 195 -7.40 6.32 3.20
CA ALA A 195 -6.81 5.02 3.49
C ALA A 195 -7.76 3.88 3.07
N ALA A 196 -9.05 3.96 3.45
CA ALA A 196 -10.04 2.94 3.11
C ALA A 196 -10.28 2.76 1.60
N TRP A 197 -10.13 3.83 0.80
CA TRP A 197 -10.36 3.79 -0.65
C TRP A 197 -9.13 3.41 -1.47
N GLN A 198 -7.93 3.64 -0.93
CA GLN A 198 -6.70 3.53 -1.70
C GLN A 198 -6.48 2.10 -2.19
N GLY A 199 -6.52 1.92 -3.52
CA GLY A 199 -6.35 0.59 -4.13
C GLY A 199 -7.46 -0.41 -3.81
N ASN A 200 -8.63 0.04 -3.34
CA ASN A 200 -9.75 -0.82 -2.97
C ASN A 200 -11.02 -0.55 -3.80
N PRO A 201 -11.17 -1.15 -5.00
CA PRO A 201 -12.29 -0.89 -5.90
C PRO A 201 -13.67 -1.11 -5.28
N LYS A 202 -13.82 -2.13 -4.42
CA LYS A 202 -15.10 -2.44 -3.76
C LYS A 202 -15.54 -1.31 -2.82
N VAL A 203 -14.61 -0.77 -2.03
CA VAL A 203 -14.90 0.35 -1.14
C VAL A 203 -15.07 1.65 -1.95
N GLN A 204 -14.27 1.86 -2.99
CA GLN A 204 -14.42 3.01 -3.90
C GLN A 204 -15.81 3.04 -4.56
N ILE A 205 -16.34 1.91 -5.03
CA ILE A 205 -17.69 1.81 -5.61
C ILE A 205 -18.73 2.30 -4.59
N LYS A 206 -18.73 1.72 -3.38
CA LYS A 206 -19.65 2.12 -2.31
C LYS A 206 -19.53 3.62 -1.98
N ALA A 207 -18.31 4.16 -1.96
CA ALA A 207 -18.08 5.57 -1.70
C ALA A 207 -18.67 6.47 -2.82
N VAL A 208 -18.50 6.10 -4.08
CA VAL A 208 -19.10 6.86 -5.19
C VAL A 208 -20.63 6.82 -5.12
N GLU A 209 -21.22 5.66 -4.82
CA GLU A 209 -22.66 5.48 -4.69
C GLU A 209 -23.25 6.28 -3.53
N GLN A 210 -22.51 6.43 -2.43
CA GLN A 210 -22.88 7.25 -1.27
C GLN A 210 -22.65 8.77 -1.48
N GLY A 211 -22.18 9.21 -2.65
CA GLY A 211 -22.04 10.63 -2.98
C GLY A 211 -20.85 11.33 -2.31
N PHE A 212 -19.79 10.58 -2.01
CA PHE A 212 -18.57 11.16 -1.41
C PHE A 212 -17.87 12.15 -2.34
N ILE A 213 -17.92 11.96 -3.67
CA ILE A 213 -17.32 12.90 -4.64
C ILE A 213 -17.90 14.30 -4.45
N GLN A 214 -19.23 14.45 -4.47
CA GLN A 214 -19.90 15.73 -4.31
C GLN A 214 -19.65 16.34 -2.93
N SER A 215 -19.60 15.49 -1.89
CA SER A 215 -19.32 15.93 -0.53
C SER A 215 -17.91 16.49 -0.38
N LEU A 216 -16.91 15.81 -0.96
CA LEU A 216 -15.51 16.27 -0.99
C LEU A 216 -15.35 17.54 -1.82
N LEU A 217 -15.99 17.63 -2.99
CA LEU A 217 -15.95 18.83 -3.83
C LEU A 217 -16.58 20.04 -3.12
N ARG A 218 -17.69 19.83 -2.42
CA ARG A 218 -18.31 20.87 -1.57
C ARG A 218 -17.36 21.28 -0.46
N LEU A 219 -16.80 20.33 0.29
CA LEU A 219 -15.86 20.60 1.38
C LEU A 219 -14.64 21.38 0.87
N LEU A 220 -14.04 20.97 -0.24
CA LEU A 220 -12.91 21.67 -0.88
C LEU A 220 -13.24 23.13 -1.20
N SER A 221 -14.48 23.40 -1.62
CA SER A 221 -14.93 24.74 -2.02
C SER A 221 -15.18 25.68 -0.85
N ILE A 222 -15.71 25.18 0.27
CA ILE A 222 -16.14 26.03 1.40
C ILE A 222 -15.14 26.06 2.56
N GLU A 223 -14.22 25.10 2.63
CA GLU A 223 -13.29 24.97 3.74
C GLU A 223 -12.25 26.11 3.73
N PRO A 224 -12.09 26.87 4.82
CA PRO A 224 -11.03 27.88 4.91
C PRO A 224 -9.67 27.26 5.27
N ILE A 225 -9.64 26.16 6.03
CA ILE A 225 -8.40 25.64 6.62
C ILE A 225 -7.59 24.86 5.57
N PHE A 226 -6.36 25.33 5.34
CA PHE A 226 -5.43 24.76 4.38
C PHE A 226 -5.15 23.27 4.59
N THR A 227 -4.91 22.85 5.84
CA THR A 227 -4.61 21.46 6.17
C THR A 227 -5.75 20.52 5.79
N VAL A 228 -7.00 20.94 6.00
CA VAL A 228 -8.19 20.18 5.60
C VAL A 228 -8.28 20.10 4.07
N LYS A 229 -8.12 21.21 3.34
CA LYS A 229 -8.10 21.18 1.86
C LYS A 229 -7.07 20.19 1.32
N LEU A 230 -5.88 20.14 1.91
CA LEU A 230 -4.84 19.19 1.52
C LEU A 230 -5.29 17.74 1.71
N ARG A 231 -6.00 17.43 2.81
CA ARG A 231 -6.56 16.09 3.04
C ARG A 231 -7.73 15.77 2.14
N VAL A 232 -8.54 16.77 1.75
CA VAL A 232 -9.61 16.59 0.76
C VAL A 232 -9.04 16.23 -0.62
N ILE A 233 -7.97 16.90 -1.06
CA ILE A 233 -7.26 16.55 -2.31
C ILE A 233 -6.66 15.14 -2.23
N TYR A 234 -6.10 14.76 -1.08
CA TYR A 234 -5.62 13.40 -0.86
C TYR A 234 -6.75 12.36 -1.00
N ALA A 235 -7.89 12.57 -0.33
CA ALA A 235 -9.03 11.67 -0.39
C ALA A 235 -9.64 11.58 -1.81
N LEU A 236 -9.73 12.71 -2.53
CA LEU A 236 -10.11 12.71 -3.95
C LEU A 236 -9.09 11.91 -4.79
N SER A 237 -7.80 12.07 -4.53
CA SER A 237 -6.75 11.34 -5.25
C SER A 237 -6.87 9.82 -5.08
N THR A 238 -7.09 9.33 -3.85
CA THR A 238 -7.24 7.89 -3.61
C THR A 238 -8.56 7.32 -4.13
N LEU A 239 -9.63 8.12 -4.22
CA LEU A 239 -10.91 7.71 -4.79
C LEU A 239 -10.90 7.66 -6.33
N LEU A 240 -10.12 8.53 -7.00
CA LEU A 240 -10.18 8.69 -8.46
C LEU A 240 -9.18 7.82 -9.23
N ARG A 241 -7.99 7.57 -8.66
CA ARG A 241 -6.93 6.82 -9.34
C ARG A 241 -7.34 5.37 -9.57
N HIS A 242 -7.01 4.88 -10.77
CA HIS A 242 -7.33 3.55 -11.27
C HIS A 242 -8.83 3.20 -11.27
N PHE A 243 -9.71 4.20 -11.17
CA PHE A 243 -11.15 4.00 -11.08
C PHE A 243 -11.92 4.91 -12.05
N PRO A 244 -12.09 4.49 -13.32
CA PRO A 244 -12.65 5.34 -14.35
C PRO A 244 -14.10 5.77 -14.08
N TYR A 245 -14.91 4.94 -13.42
CA TYR A 245 -16.27 5.32 -13.03
C TYR A 245 -16.30 6.53 -12.08
N ALA A 246 -15.40 6.60 -11.09
CA ALA A 246 -15.28 7.78 -10.23
C ALA A 246 -14.83 9.01 -11.01
N GLN A 247 -13.89 8.86 -11.94
CA GLN A 247 -13.43 9.97 -12.79
C GLN A 247 -14.56 10.55 -13.65
N ILE A 248 -15.41 9.71 -14.25
CA ILE A 248 -16.60 10.17 -14.99
C ILE A 248 -17.50 11.04 -14.09
N LYS A 249 -17.78 10.57 -12.87
CA LYS A 249 -18.63 11.29 -11.92
C LYS A 249 -17.97 12.59 -11.44
N PHE A 250 -16.67 12.57 -11.16
CA PHE A 250 -15.90 13.75 -10.79
C PHE A 250 -15.97 14.85 -11.85
N VAL A 251 -15.76 14.50 -13.13
CA VAL A 251 -15.91 15.46 -14.23
C VAL A 251 -17.35 15.97 -14.31
N LYS A 252 -18.34 15.08 -14.20
CA LYS A 252 -19.78 15.43 -14.22
C LYS A 252 -20.16 16.42 -13.11
N PHE A 253 -19.58 16.29 -11.91
CA PHE A 253 -19.87 17.16 -10.77
C PHE A 253 -19.00 18.43 -10.71
N GLY A 254 -18.34 18.79 -11.83
CA GLY A 254 -17.56 20.03 -11.92
C GLY A 254 -16.21 19.96 -11.23
N GLY A 255 -15.70 18.77 -10.93
CA GLY A 255 -14.45 18.59 -10.20
C GLY A 255 -13.23 19.25 -10.86
N ILE A 256 -13.20 19.32 -12.20
CA ILE A 256 -12.15 20.04 -12.93
C ILE A 256 -12.12 21.52 -12.55
N GLN A 257 -13.29 22.17 -12.45
CA GLN A 257 -13.36 23.57 -12.06
C GLN A 257 -12.88 23.77 -10.62
N SER A 258 -13.28 22.88 -9.72
CA SER A 258 -12.81 22.92 -8.33
C SER A 258 -11.29 22.83 -8.23
N ILE A 259 -10.66 21.99 -9.07
CA ILE A 259 -9.21 21.86 -9.13
C ILE A 259 -8.53 23.08 -9.75
N ILE A 260 -9.09 23.65 -10.82
CA ILE A 260 -8.62 24.94 -11.37
C ILE A 260 -8.63 26.01 -10.29
N ASN A 261 -9.74 26.14 -9.55
CA ASN A 261 -9.87 27.14 -8.49
C ASN A 261 -8.82 26.95 -7.38
N VAL A 262 -8.43 25.71 -7.07
CA VAL A 262 -7.36 25.41 -6.10
C VAL A 262 -6.00 25.84 -6.64
N VAL A 263 -5.72 25.58 -7.93
CA VAL A 263 -4.45 25.90 -8.57
C VAL A 263 -4.26 27.41 -8.74
N THR A 264 -5.34 28.13 -9.06
CA THR A 264 -5.32 29.59 -9.27
C THR A 264 -5.48 30.42 -8.00
N GLN A 265 -5.71 29.81 -6.83
CA GLN A 265 -5.89 30.55 -5.57
C GLN A 265 -4.59 31.26 -5.18
N GLU A 266 -4.61 32.59 -5.05
CA GLU A 266 -3.45 33.42 -4.69
C GLU A 266 -3.21 33.48 -3.17
N THR A 267 -2.78 32.38 -2.55
CA THR A 267 -2.31 32.38 -1.16
C THR A 267 -0.88 31.85 -1.06
N ASN A 268 -0.03 32.52 -0.29
CA ASN A 268 1.41 32.24 -0.22
C ASN A 268 1.73 30.82 0.29
N ASP A 269 0.91 30.27 1.19
CA ASP A 269 1.14 28.93 1.77
C ASP A 269 0.58 27.78 0.92
N SER A 270 0.04 28.05 -0.28
CA SER A 270 -0.71 27.07 -1.06
C SER A 270 0.09 26.22 -2.03
N ASN A 271 1.41 26.42 -2.19
CA ASN A 271 2.19 25.71 -3.21
C ASN A 271 2.08 24.18 -3.07
N LYS A 272 2.13 23.64 -1.85
CA LYS A 272 1.90 22.21 -1.61
C LYS A 272 0.53 21.73 -2.07
N LEU A 273 -0.52 22.52 -1.88
CA LEU A 273 -1.87 22.19 -2.34
C LEU A 273 -1.97 22.25 -3.87
N ARG A 274 -1.43 23.30 -4.50
CA ARG A 274 -1.36 23.46 -5.96
C ARG A 274 -0.60 22.29 -6.60
N MET A 275 0.54 21.93 -6.04
CA MET A 275 1.34 20.78 -6.48
C MET A 275 0.53 19.49 -6.47
N ARG A 276 -0.16 19.19 -5.36
CA ARG A 276 -0.99 17.97 -5.27
C ARG A 276 -2.13 17.98 -6.28
N ALA A 277 -2.74 19.14 -6.53
CA ALA A 277 -3.81 19.31 -7.50
C ALA A 277 -3.32 19.14 -8.96
N ILE A 278 -2.16 19.74 -9.31
CA ILE A 278 -1.50 19.58 -10.61
C ILE A 278 -1.08 18.13 -10.82
N SER A 279 -0.42 17.51 -9.83
CA SER A 279 -0.02 16.10 -9.89
C SER A 279 -1.22 15.19 -10.08
N LEU A 280 -2.31 15.38 -9.33
CA LEU A 280 -3.52 14.58 -9.49
C LEU A 280 -4.03 14.63 -10.95
N MET A 281 -4.17 15.82 -11.54
CA MET A 281 -4.62 15.94 -12.93
C MET A 281 -3.66 15.28 -13.91
N ASN A 282 -2.35 15.49 -13.73
CA ASN A 282 -1.33 14.85 -14.57
C ASN A 282 -1.41 13.32 -14.48
N ASP A 283 -1.57 12.78 -13.27
CA ASP A 283 -1.61 11.33 -13.03
C ASP A 283 -2.85 10.71 -13.68
N LEU A 284 -4.03 11.33 -13.56
CA LEU A 284 -5.25 10.83 -14.20
C LEU A 284 -5.16 10.84 -15.74
N ILE A 285 -4.47 11.82 -16.33
CA ILE A 285 -4.25 11.88 -17.79
C ILE A 285 -3.25 10.81 -18.21
N THR A 286 -2.12 10.72 -17.51
CA THR A 286 -1.08 9.71 -17.76
C THR A 286 -1.65 8.30 -17.63
N GLU A 287 -2.46 8.06 -16.60
CA GLU A 287 -3.17 6.80 -16.39
C GLU A 287 -4.06 6.45 -17.58
N LYS A 288 -4.87 7.39 -18.07
CA LYS A 288 -5.69 7.18 -19.26
C LYS A 288 -4.83 6.86 -20.49
N ASP A 289 -3.78 7.65 -20.74
CA ASP A 289 -2.92 7.45 -21.91
C ASP A 289 -2.21 6.08 -21.88
N LEU A 290 -1.72 5.65 -20.71
CA LEU A 290 -1.10 4.34 -20.53
C LEU A 290 -2.09 3.22 -20.85
N ILE A 291 -3.30 3.25 -20.29
CA ILE A 291 -4.34 2.25 -20.54
C ILE A 291 -4.74 2.20 -22.03
N LEU A 292 -4.74 3.34 -22.73
CA LEU A 292 -5.05 3.38 -24.16
C LEU A 292 -3.89 2.92 -25.05
N SER A 293 -2.66 2.89 -24.53
CA SER A 293 -1.46 2.44 -25.25
C SER A 293 -1.18 0.95 -25.12
N GLU A 294 -1.71 0.28 -24.09
CA GLU A 294 -1.55 -1.16 -23.87
C GLU A 294 -2.28 -1.97 -24.95
N LYS A 295 -1.65 -3.04 -25.45
CA LYS A 295 -2.26 -3.92 -26.47
C LYS A 295 -3.36 -4.77 -25.83
N ASN A 296 -4.58 -4.61 -26.35
CA ASN A 296 -5.84 -5.18 -25.86
C ASN A 296 -5.82 -6.68 -25.54
N ASP A 297 -5.85 -7.03 -24.25
CA ASP A 297 -6.42 -8.29 -23.79
C ASP A 297 -7.95 -8.18 -23.68
N SER A 298 -8.66 -9.29 -23.90
CA SER A 298 -10.14 -9.33 -23.87
C SER A 298 -10.74 -8.86 -22.53
N GLN A 299 -10.02 -9.01 -21.41
CA GLN A 299 -10.43 -8.53 -20.09
C GLN A 299 -10.29 -7.02 -19.90
N GLN A 300 -9.48 -6.32 -20.72
CA GLN A 300 -9.27 -4.88 -20.59
C GLN A 300 -10.27 -4.03 -21.40
N ARG A 301 -11.08 -4.64 -22.28
CA ARG A 301 -11.99 -3.90 -23.17
C ARG A 301 -12.99 -3.02 -22.42
N GLU A 302 -13.64 -3.56 -21.39
CA GLU A 302 -14.61 -2.77 -20.61
C GLU A 302 -13.94 -1.59 -19.90
N LYS A 303 -12.74 -1.81 -19.34
CA LYS A 303 -11.96 -0.76 -18.69
C LYS A 303 -11.60 0.34 -19.69
N VAL A 304 -11.11 -0.02 -20.88
CA VAL A 304 -10.80 0.91 -21.98
C VAL A 304 -12.06 1.70 -22.39
N ASP A 305 -13.19 1.04 -22.54
CA ASP A 305 -14.47 1.70 -22.88
C ASP A 305 -14.90 2.71 -21.81
N GLN A 306 -14.67 2.40 -20.53
CA GLN A 306 -14.94 3.33 -19.44
C GLN A 306 -13.99 4.54 -19.50
N TYR A 307 -12.68 4.35 -19.76
CA TYR A 307 -11.74 5.47 -19.92
C TYR A 307 -12.03 6.34 -21.15
N ASN A 308 -12.49 5.75 -22.25
CA ASN A 308 -12.89 6.48 -23.45
C ASN A 308 -14.07 7.42 -23.21
N LYS A 309 -14.96 7.09 -22.26
CA LYS A 309 -16.08 7.96 -21.86
C LYS A 309 -15.61 9.18 -21.05
N ILE A 310 -14.40 9.16 -20.49
CA ILE A 310 -13.86 10.25 -19.67
C ILE A 310 -13.32 11.35 -20.59
N LYS A 311 -14.00 12.49 -20.63
CA LYS A 311 -13.57 13.68 -21.39
C LYS A 311 -12.66 14.61 -20.57
N LEU A 312 -11.68 14.05 -19.87
CA LEU A 312 -10.83 14.80 -18.92
C LEU A 312 -9.93 15.81 -19.64
N ARG A 313 -9.16 15.35 -20.63
CA ARG A 313 -8.22 16.20 -21.39
C ARG A 313 -8.95 17.33 -22.09
N GLU A 314 -10.05 17.03 -22.78
CA GLU A 314 -10.87 18.01 -23.50
C GLU A 314 -11.45 19.06 -22.56
N GLN A 315 -11.96 18.65 -21.39
CA GLN A 315 -12.53 19.58 -20.41
C GLN A 315 -11.47 20.44 -19.71
N LEU A 316 -10.25 19.92 -19.49
CA LEU A 316 -9.15 20.70 -18.95
C LEU A 316 -8.76 21.82 -19.93
N ILE A 317 -8.54 21.48 -21.20
CA ILE A 317 -8.18 22.45 -22.24
C ILE A 317 -9.29 23.50 -22.39
N ALA A 318 -10.55 23.07 -22.49
CA ALA A 318 -11.70 23.98 -22.63
C ALA A 318 -11.86 24.96 -21.47
N ARG A 319 -11.31 24.65 -20.29
CA ARG A 319 -11.34 25.51 -19.09
C ARG A 319 -10.04 26.27 -18.84
N GLY A 320 -9.15 26.32 -19.83
CA GLY A 320 -7.93 27.14 -19.77
C GLY A 320 -6.79 26.54 -18.93
N TRP A 321 -6.81 25.23 -18.67
CA TRP A 321 -5.80 24.54 -17.85
C TRP A 321 -4.37 24.74 -18.35
N CYS A 322 -4.15 24.77 -19.68
CA CYS A 322 -2.84 24.99 -20.30
C CYS A 322 -2.20 26.32 -19.84
N SER A 323 -2.97 27.41 -19.88
CA SER A 323 -2.50 28.73 -19.44
C SER A 323 -2.26 28.76 -17.92
N VAL A 324 -3.15 28.15 -17.14
CA VAL A 324 -3.03 28.08 -15.68
C VAL A 324 -1.72 27.38 -15.25
N ILE A 325 -1.38 26.25 -15.87
CA ILE A 325 -0.14 25.52 -15.55
C ILE A 325 1.09 26.41 -15.80
N GLY A 326 1.16 27.04 -16.98
CA GLY A 326 2.33 27.82 -17.40
C GLY A 326 2.69 28.96 -16.45
N ASN A 327 1.71 29.49 -15.70
CA ASN A 327 1.94 30.55 -14.71
C ASN A 327 2.82 30.11 -13.54
N HIS A 328 2.88 28.82 -13.23
CA HIS A 328 3.67 28.29 -12.11
C HIS A 328 5.16 28.10 -12.41
N LEU A 329 5.59 28.29 -13.67
CA LEU A 329 7.02 28.25 -14.04
C LEU A 329 7.86 29.34 -13.36
N ASN A 330 7.23 30.43 -12.92
CA ASN A 330 7.91 31.53 -12.22
C ASN A 330 8.03 31.33 -10.70
N SER A 331 7.63 30.15 -10.19
CA SER A 331 7.75 29.86 -8.76
C SER A 331 9.21 29.80 -8.30
N ASN A 332 9.44 30.07 -7.02
CA ASN A 332 10.75 29.87 -6.39
C ASN A 332 10.94 28.43 -5.88
N GLU A 333 9.87 27.66 -5.76
CA GLU A 333 9.90 26.26 -5.28
C GLU A 333 10.17 25.28 -6.43
N HIS A 334 11.17 24.42 -6.25
CA HIS A 334 11.57 23.44 -7.27
C HIS A 334 10.49 22.38 -7.52
N ASP A 335 9.82 21.90 -6.47
CA ASP A 335 8.81 20.85 -6.58
C ASP A 335 7.64 21.27 -7.48
N ILE A 336 7.14 22.51 -7.34
CA ILE A 336 6.02 22.98 -8.17
C ILE A 336 6.46 23.20 -9.62
N ILE A 337 7.70 23.65 -9.84
CA ILE A 337 8.28 23.72 -11.19
C ILE A 337 8.33 22.32 -11.81
N GLU A 338 8.87 21.32 -11.09
CA GLU A 338 8.93 19.94 -11.57
C GLU A 338 7.54 19.41 -11.96
N LYS A 339 6.54 19.57 -11.09
CA LYS A 339 5.16 19.12 -11.38
C LYS A 339 4.52 19.89 -12.54
N THR A 340 4.83 21.17 -12.68
CA THR A 340 4.41 22.02 -13.81
C THR A 340 5.01 21.49 -15.11
N LEU A 341 6.32 21.23 -15.16
CA LEU A 341 7.02 20.72 -16.34
C LEU A 341 6.53 19.33 -16.76
N LEU A 342 6.32 18.42 -15.79
CA LEU A 342 5.73 17.12 -16.06
C LEU A 342 4.33 17.25 -16.68
N SER A 343 3.50 18.13 -16.13
CA SER A 343 2.16 18.36 -16.66
C SER A 343 2.20 19.00 -18.06
N MET A 344 3.11 19.92 -18.33
CA MET A 344 3.32 20.48 -19.66
C MET A 344 3.75 19.41 -20.67
N LYS A 345 4.65 18.51 -20.29
CA LYS A 345 5.09 17.40 -21.15
C LYS A 345 3.92 16.48 -21.51
N THR A 346 3.11 16.08 -20.53
CA THR A 346 1.93 15.22 -20.76
C THR A 346 0.87 15.88 -21.66
N LEU A 347 0.82 17.21 -21.68
CA LEU A 347 -0.20 17.99 -22.39
C LEU A 347 0.30 18.65 -23.68
N ILE A 348 1.57 18.50 -24.04
CA ILE A 348 2.19 19.27 -25.13
C ILE A 348 1.44 19.11 -26.46
N SER A 349 0.95 17.91 -26.76
CA SER A 349 0.18 17.63 -27.99
C SER A 349 -1.07 18.47 -28.13
N SER A 350 -1.68 18.90 -27.02
CA SER A 350 -2.95 19.63 -26.99
C SER A 350 -2.81 21.10 -26.55
N CYS A 351 -1.76 21.42 -25.78
CA CYS A 351 -1.51 22.73 -25.19
C CYS A 351 -0.33 23.49 -25.84
N ARG A 352 0.21 23.00 -26.97
CA ARG A 352 1.39 23.56 -27.66
C ARG A 352 1.31 25.08 -27.84
N LYS A 353 0.17 25.59 -28.33
CA LYS A 353 -0.02 27.03 -28.61
C LYS A 353 0.10 27.88 -27.35
N ASP A 354 -0.54 27.45 -26.27
CA ASP A 354 -0.47 28.13 -24.98
C ASP A 354 0.94 28.03 -24.38
N PHE A 355 1.61 26.89 -24.48
CA PHE A 355 2.95 26.72 -23.91
C PHE A 355 4.03 27.54 -24.64
N LYS A 356 3.84 27.88 -25.93
CA LYS A 356 4.76 28.78 -26.64
C LYS A 356 4.85 30.17 -26.01
N SER A 357 3.80 30.68 -25.35
CA SER A 357 3.91 31.98 -24.63
C SER A 357 4.78 31.91 -23.38
N HIS A 358 5.18 30.71 -22.94
CA HIS A 358 6.02 30.48 -21.76
C HIS A 358 7.48 30.13 -22.10
N LEU A 359 7.92 30.31 -23.36
CA LEU A 359 9.31 30.07 -23.77
C LEU A 359 10.32 30.90 -22.96
N THR A 360 10.00 32.17 -22.65
CA THR A 360 10.90 33.03 -21.85
C THR A 360 11.11 32.49 -20.43
N PRO A 361 10.06 32.18 -19.63
CA PRO A 361 10.21 31.46 -18.37
C PRO A 361 11.00 30.15 -18.48
N LEU A 362 10.71 29.32 -19.49
CA LEU A 362 11.41 28.03 -19.69
C LEU A 362 12.92 28.23 -19.91
N ASN A 363 13.32 29.18 -20.75
CA ASN A 363 14.72 29.50 -20.98
C ASN A 363 15.43 30.03 -19.73
N LYS A 364 14.73 30.83 -18.90
CA LYS A 364 15.27 31.28 -17.61
C LYS A 364 15.50 30.11 -16.65
N LEU A 365 14.56 29.17 -16.57
CA LEU A 365 14.71 27.95 -15.78
C LEU A 365 15.85 27.08 -16.30
N MET A 366 16.03 26.97 -17.62
CA MET A 366 17.14 26.22 -18.23
C MET A 366 18.49 26.72 -17.72
N ILE A 367 18.71 28.05 -17.73
CA ILE A 367 19.93 28.66 -17.21
C ILE A 367 20.07 28.36 -15.71
N LYS A 368 19.02 28.63 -14.93
CA LYS A 368 19.00 28.40 -13.47
C LYS A 368 19.38 26.96 -13.10
N TYR A 369 18.78 25.96 -13.74
CA TYR A 369 19.05 24.55 -13.41
C TYR A 369 20.40 24.05 -13.96
N THR A 370 20.92 24.67 -15.04
CA THR A 370 22.29 24.41 -15.50
C THR A 370 23.32 24.90 -14.47
N ASP A 371 23.10 26.09 -13.89
CA ASP A 371 24.00 26.62 -12.86
C ASP A 371 23.91 25.80 -11.56
N LEU A 372 22.70 25.42 -11.12
CA LEU A 372 22.51 24.55 -9.95
C LEU A 372 23.15 23.16 -10.10
N GLN A 373 23.17 22.62 -11.33
CA GLN A 373 23.87 21.37 -11.63
C GLN A 373 25.39 21.52 -11.54
N ARG A 374 25.95 22.67 -11.96
CA ARG A 374 27.39 22.96 -11.93
C ARG A 374 27.92 23.21 -10.52
N ASP A 375 27.10 23.76 -9.65
CA ASP A 375 27.47 24.07 -8.26
C ASP A 375 27.60 22.80 -7.38
N ASP A 376 27.56 21.59 -7.95
CA ASP A 376 27.63 20.27 -7.28
C ASP A 376 26.61 20.09 -6.13
N ILE A 377 25.51 20.86 -6.17
CA ILE A 377 24.39 20.73 -5.22
C ILE A 377 23.52 19.50 -5.57
N ASP A 378 23.73 18.88 -6.73
CA ASP A 378 22.92 17.79 -7.27
C ASP A 378 23.39 16.39 -6.85
N THR A 379 23.39 16.10 -5.55
CA THR A 379 23.88 14.80 -5.03
C THR A 379 23.10 13.60 -5.58
N ASP A 380 21.82 13.79 -5.90
CA ASP A 380 20.87 12.72 -6.22
C ASP A 380 20.38 12.77 -7.69
N GLY A 381 20.97 13.62 -8.53
CA GLY A 381 20.56 13.82 -9.93
C GLY A 381 19.17 14.45 -10.09
N TYR A 382 18.67 15.12 -9.06
CA TYR A 382 17.38 15.81 -9.05
C TYR A 382 17.34 16.96 -10.06
N PHE A 383 18.34 17.85 -10.03
CA PHE A 383 18.40 18.99 -10.94
C PHE A 383 18.67 18.57 -12.38
N THR A 384 19.45 17.50 -12.56
CA THR A 384 19.67 16.85 -13.86
C THR A 384 18.35 16.40 -14.50
N LYS A 385 17.47 15.73 -13.74
CA LYS A 385 16.15 15.31 -14.25
C LYS A 385 15.26 16.48 -14.66
N ILE A 386 15.31 17.59 -13.92
CA ILE A 386 14.56 18.80 -14.29
C ILE A 386 15.11 19.41 -15.58
N LEU A 387 16.43 19.44 -15.72
CA LEU A 387 17.09 19.93 -16.93
C LEU A 387 16.71 19.08 -18.16
N ASP A 388 16.71 17.75 -18.03
CA ASP A 388 16.28 16.83 -19.10
C ASP A 388 14.82 17.06 -19.51
N LEU A 389 13.93 17.30 -18.53
CA LEU A 389 12.53 17.64 -18.78
C LEU A 389 12.41 18.97 -19.53
N LEU A 390 13.16 20.00 -19.12
CA LEU A 390 13.18 21.30 -19.78
C LEU A 390 13.68 21.19 -21.23
N GLN A 391 14.75 20.44 -21.46
CA GLN A 391 15.33 20.24 -22.79
C GLN A 391 14.35 19.51 -23.70
N THR A 392 13.79 18.39 -23.23
CA THR A 392 12.78 17.62 -23.98
C THR A 392 11.59 18.49 -24.34
N LEU A 393 11.03 19.21 -23.35
CA LEU A 393 9.87 20.07 -23.56
C LEU A 393 10.17 21.20 -24.56
N THR A 394 11.37 21.80 -24.47
CA THR A 394 11.78 22.88 -25.37
C THR A 394 11.93 22.38 -26.80
N VAL A 395 12.60 21.24 -27.00
CA VAL A 395 12.71 20.59 -28.33
C VAL A 395 11.33 20.27 -28.88
N ASP A 396 10.48 19.65 -28.06
CA ASP A 396 9.12 19.31 -28.47
C ASP A 396 8.34 20.56 -28.88
N LEU A 397 8.53 21.71 -28.22
CA LEU A 397 7.86 22.98 -28.56
C LEU A 397 8.31 23.58 -29.91
N TYR A 398 9.55 23.34 -30.33
CA TYR A 398 10.13 23.82 -31.60
C TYR A 398 9.93 22.86 -32.78
N SER A 399 9.66 21.57 -32.56
CA SER A 399 9.67 20.52 -33.59
C SER A 399 8.61 20.62 -34.70
N ASP A 400 7.68 21.59 -34.65
CA ASP A 400 6.70 21.89 -35.72
C ASP A 400 7.11 23.12 -36.59
N GLU A 401 8.33 23.63 -36.46
CA GLU A 401 8.87 24.67 -37.37
C GLU A 401 9.56 24.10 -38.63
N LEU A 402 9.37 22.81 -38.92
CA LEU A 402 9.88 22.13 -40.12
C LEU A 402 8.77 21.47 -40.94
#